data_AF-A0A0J7L9A9-F1
#
_entry.id   AF-A0A0J7L9A9-F1
#
_cell.length_a   1.000
_cell.length_b   1.000
_cell.length_c   1.000
_cell.angle_alpha   90.00
_cell.angle_beta   90.00
_cell.angle_gamma   90.00
#
_symmetry.space_group_name_H-M   'P 1'
#
loop_
_entity.id
_entity.type
_entity.pdbx_description
1 polymer ?
#
loop_
_entity_poly.entity_id
_entity_poly.type
_entity_poly.pdbx_seq_one_letter_code
_entity_poly.pdbx_strand_id
1 'polypeptide(L)'
;MLVKIVRRDKIIVEIMRLIEDSMLEDVFNSYPHLQLSESYAESSCLTPIIFILPSYTSSLSLVSTYASARGYTSKLVSLSMGDGPQQGTADVLVEEARKEGGWVFLQNCHHAASWIPRLERICENLNLSGTSLDFRLWLSSCSIPDFPISVLQNSLKIAYDYPLRLKQSLLRAYRSEPVRSKEFFEGCPGRDKEFSKLLYGLCFFHGIVRERRHFGPQGWNVPYDFDHADFEISVRQLQNFINEADNNNVPFLL
;
A
#
# COMPACT_ATOMS: atom_id res chain seq x y z
N MET A 1 -28.82 12.74 15.75
CA MET A 1 -29.21 11.90 16.92
C MET A 1 -30.33 10.90 16.61
N LEU A 2 -31.43 11.30 15.96
CA LEU A 2 -32.58 10.41 15.66
C LEU A 2 -32.20 9.16 14.85
N VAL A 3 -31.36 9.29 13.81
CA VAL A 3 -30.87 8.15 13.01
C VAL A 3 -30.14 7.12 13.88
N LYS A 4 -29.35 7.57 14.88
CA LYS A 4 -28.65 6.67 15.81
C LYS A 4 -29.59 5.88 16.72
N ILE A 5 -30.81 6.36 16.94
CA ILE A 5 -31.82 5.70 17.77
C ILE A 5 -32.67 4.76 16.90
N VAL A 6 -33.15 5.22 15.75
CA VAL A 6 -34.15 4.53 14.93
C VAL A 6 -33.53 3.63 13.85
N ARG A 7 -32.39 4.01 13.28
CA ARG A 7 -31.74 3.38 12.11
C ARG A 7 -30.21 3.39 12.24
N ARG A 8 -29.69 2.64 13.22
CA ARG A 8 -28.23 2.58 13.46
C ARG A 8 -27.42 2.19 12.24
N ASP A 9 -27.98 1.31 11.41
CA ASP A 9 -27.37 0.85 10.16
C ASP A 9 -27.18 1.97 9.11
N LYS A 10 -27.90 3.09 9.24
CA LYS A 10 -27.78 4.25 8.34
C LYS A 10 -26.88 5.36 8.86
N ILE A 11 -26.37 5.26 10.10
CA ILE A 11 -25.54 6.31 10.71
C ILE A 11 -24.38 6.73 9.80
N ILE A 12 -23.62 5.76 9.27
CA ILE A 12 -22.44 6.05 8.44
C ILE A 12 -22.86 6.82 7.18
N VAL A 13 -23.91 6.37 6.49
CA VAL A 13 -24.41 7.00 5.26
C VAL A 13 -24.89 8.43 5.54
N GLU A 14 -25.64 8.66 6.62
CA GLU A 14 -26.14 9.99 6.95
C GLU A 14 -25.03 10.94 7.44
N ILE A 15 -23.99 10.41 8.11
CA ILE A 15 -22.80 11.21 8.45
C ILE A 15 -22.07 11.63 7.17
N MET A 16 -21.85 10.69 6.25
CA MET A 16 -21.19 11.01 4.97
C MET A 16 -21.96 12.09 4.21
N ARG A 17 -23.29 11.96 4.07
CA ARG A 17 -24.14 12.99 3.45
C ARG A 17 -24.05 14.35 4.13
N LEU A 18 -24.07 14.37 5.47
CA LEU A 18 -23.92 15.62 6.22
C LEU A 18 -22.59 16.32 5.90
N ILE A 19 -21.50 15.56 5.75
CA ILE A 19 -20.19 16.10 5.38
C ILE A 19 -20.24 16.63 3.95
N GLU A 20 -20.83 15.90 2.99
CA GLU A 20 -20.99 16.36 1.60
C GLU A 20 -21.76 17.68 1.52
N ASP A 21 -22.90 17.77 2.24
CA ASP A 21 -23.73 18.97 2.28
C ASP A 21 -22.99 20.16 2.92
N SER A 22 -22.08 19.89 3.87
CA SER A 22 -21.36 20.94 4.61
C SER A 22 -20.05 21.39 3.93
N MET A 23 -19.31 20.46 3.33
CA MET A 23 -17.98 20.68 2.72
C MET A 23 -18.05 20.91 1.21
N LEU A 24 -19.21 20.64 0.57
CA LEU A 24 -19.40 20.70 -0.88
C LEU A 24 -18.42 19.81 -1.68
N GLU A 25 -17.92 18.74 -1.04
CA GLU A 25 -17.05 17.75 -1.65
C GLU A 25 -17.80 16.42 -1.80
N ASP A 26 -17.53 15.70 -2.89
CA ASP A 26 -18.10 14.37 -3.14
C ASP A 26 -17.37 13.31 -2.30
N VAL A 27 -17.69 13.22 -1.02
CA VAL A 27 -17.08 12.28 -0.06
C VAL A 27 -17.27 10.82 -0.50
N PHE A 28 -18.35 10.51 -1.24
CA PHE A 28 -18.60 9.17 -1.74
C PHE A 28 -17.66 8.73 -2.89
N ASN A 29 -17.13 9.67 -3.68
CA ASN A 29 -16.20 9.39 -4.78
C ASN A 29 -14.79 9.97 -4.59
N SER A 30 -14.59 10.91 -3.65
CA SER A 30 -13.31 11.51 -3.30
C SER A 30 -12.52 10.55 -2.41
N TYR A 31 -11.93 9.52 -3.01
CA TYR A 31 -10.87 8.81 -2.32
C TYR A 31 -9.57 9.59 -2.54
N PRO A 32 -8.83 9.99 -1.49
CA PRO A 32 -7.54 10.63 -1.68
C PRO A 32 -6.66 9.65 -2.47
N HIS A 33 -6.32 10.02 -3.69
CA HIS A 33 -5.28 9.31 -4.42
C HIS A 33 -4.01 9.48 -3.62
N LEU A 34 -3.38 8.38 -3.22
CA LEU A 34 -2.11 8.45 -2.53
C LEU A 34 -1.07 9.10 -3.45
N GLN A 35 -0.80 10.37 -3.24
CA GLN A 35 0.24 11.11 -3.94
C GLN A 35 1.51 11.09 -3.11
N LEU A 36 2.34 10.07 -3.32
CA LEU A 36 3.63 9.97 -2.64
C LEU A 36 4.52 11.21 -2.89
N SER A 37 4.31 11.89 -4.01
CA SER A 37 4.95 13.17 -4.35
C SER A 37 4.64 14.30 -3.39
N GLU A 38 3.37 14.44 -2.99
CA GLU A 38 2.92 15.49 -2.07
C GLU A 38 3.45 15.21 -0.67
N SER A 39 3.28 13.97 -0.19
CA SER A 39 3.83 13.52 1.10
C SER A 39 5.35 13.69 1.16
N TYR A 40 6.06 13.42 0.06
CA TYR A 40 7.50 13.68 0.00
C TYR A 40 7.84 15.18 0.05
N ALA A 41 7.07 16.03 -0.65
CA ALA A 41 7.31 17.47 -0.68
C ALA A 41 7.07 18.14 0.69
N GLU A 42 6.14 17.61 1.48
CA GLU A 42 5.88 18.05 2.86
C GLU A 42 6.88 17.47 3.88
N SER A 43 7.64 16.44 3.50
CA SER A 43 8.67 15.83 4.35
C SER A 43 9.99 16.60 4.33
N SER A 44 10.83 16.33 5.33
CA SER A 44 12.18 16.87 5.43
C SER A 44 13.17 15.78 5.82
N CYS A 45 14.46 16.11 5.86
CA CYS A 45 15.47 15.18 6.41
C CYS A 45 15.32 14.91 7.91
N LEU A 46 14.47 15.68 8.61
CA LEU A 46 14.19 15.51 10.04
C LEU A 46 12.81 14.91 10.31
N THR A 47 11.98 14.77 9.28
CA THR A 47 10.58 14.35 9.40
C THR A 47 10.41 13.01 8.69
N PRO A 48 10.45 11.88 9.43
CA PRO A 48 10.26 10.56 8.86
C PRO A 48 8.88 10.44 8.20
N ILE A 49 8.78 9.55 7.21
CA ILE A 49 7.51 9.20 6.57
C ILE A 49 7.15 7.77 6.99
N ILE A 50 5.97 7.58 7.58
CA ILE A 50 5.51 6.31 8.11
C ILE A 50 4.29 5.84 7.34
N PHE A 51 4.42 4.67 6.71
CA PHE A 51 3.29 3.92 6.21
C PHE A 51 2.66 3.12 7.34
N ILE A 52 1.41 3.46 7.67
CA ILE A 52 0.56 2.64 8.54
C ILE A 52 -0.23 1.71 7.63
N LEU A 53 0.17 0.44 7.64
CA LEU A 53 -0.28 -0.57 6.69
C LEU A 53 -0.91 -1.75 7.42
N PRO A 54 -1.95 -2.39 6.86
CA PRO A 54 -2.26 -3.77 7.22
C PRO A 54 -1.06 -4.69 6.96
N SER A 55 -0.90 -5.73 7.77
CA SER A 55 0.25 -6.67 7.74
C SER A 55 0.47 -7.37 6.40
N TYR A 56 -0.57 -7.41 5.56
CA TYR A 56 -0.59 -8.05 4.26
C TYR A 56 -0.23 -7.10 3.09
N THR A 57 0.17 -5.87 3.36
CA THR A 57 0.54 -4.91 2.30
C THR A 57 1.96 -4.41 2.48
N SER A 58 2.72 -4.39 1.39
CA SER A 58 4.04 -3.74 1.33
C SER A 58 3.94 -2.46 0.50
N SER A 59 4.55 -1.38 1.01
CA SER A 59 4.74 -0.13 0.26
C SER A 59 6.10 -0.06 -0.44
N LEU A 60 6.89 -1.15 -0.46
CA LEU A 60 8.23 -1.17 -1.05
C LEU A 60 8.23 -0.83 -2.54
N SER A 61 7.34 -1.44 -3.31
CA SER A 61 7.23 -1.16 -4.75
C SER A 61 6.93 0.32 -4.98
N LEU A 62 6.01 0.89 -4.20
CA LEU A 62 5.66 2.31 -4.29
C LEU A 62 6.85 3.22 -4.00
N VAL A 63 7.58 2.98 -2.90
CA VAL A 63 8.76 3.77 -2.51
C VAL A 63 9.88 3.60 -3.53
N SER A 64 10.13 2.38 -4.01
CA SER A 64 11.19 2.07 -4.98
C SER A 64 10.93 2.69 -6.35
N THR A 65 9.70 2.61 -6.86
CA THR A 65 9.31 3.28 -8.11
C THR A 65 9.46 4.79 -7.99
N TYR A 66 9.05 5.38 -6.85
CA TYR A 66 9.17 6.81 -6.63
C TYR A 66 10.63 7.28 -6.45
N ALA A 67 11.45 6.53 -5.71
CA ALA A 67 12.88 6.77 -5.59
C ALA A 67 13.56 6.73 -6.96
N SER A 68 13.17 5.77 -7.81
CA SER A 68 13.70 5.65 -9.16
C SER A 68 13.30 6.82 -10.05
N ALA A 69 12.06 7.29 -9.97
CA ALA A 69 11.62 8.49 -10.68
C ALA A 69 12.38 9.76 -10.24
N ARG A 70 12.92 9.78 -9.01
CA ARG A 70 13.72 10.89 -8.47
C ARG A 70 15.24 10.72 -8.67
N GLY A 71 15.70 9.62 -9.27
CA GLY A 71 17.13 9.32 -9.44
C GLY A 71 17.84 8.82 -8.16
N TYR A 72 17.09 8.36 -7.16
CA TYR A 72 17.62 7.82 -5.89
C TYR A 72 17.71 6.28 -5.87
N THR A 73 17.55 5.58 -7.01
CA THR A 73 17.58 4.10 -7.05
C THR A 73 18.81 3.51 -6.38
N SER A 74 20.00 4.06 -6.63
CA SER A 74 21.26 3.59 -6.04
C SER A 74 21.49 4.04 -4.59
N LYS A 75 20.69 5.00 -4.10
CA LYS A 75 20.77 5.57 -2.76
C LYS A 75 19.60 5.14 -1.85
N LEU A 76 18.70 4.30 -2.35
CA LEU A 76 17.63 3.71 -1.57
C LEU A 76 18.11 2.35 -1.03
N VAL A 77 18.21 2.25 0.30
CA VAL A 77 18.43 0.98 0.99
C VAL A 77 17.15 0.60 1.72
N SER A 78 16.70 -0.63 1.51
CA SER A 78 15.50 -1.17 2.15
C SER A 78 15.88 -2.36 3.03
N LEU A 79 15.38 -2.39 4.27
CA LEU A 79 15.61 -3.46 5.23
C LEU A 79 14.30 -3.88 5.88
N SER A 80 13.96 -5.18 5.83
CA SER A 80 12.84 -5.70 6.62
C SER A 80 13.29 -5.93 8.06
N MET A 81 12.58 -5.28 8.98
CA MET A 81 12.79 -5.41 10.41
C MET A 81 12.28 -6.76 10.91
N GLY A 82 12.98 -7.28 11.91
CA GLY A 82 12.66 -8.46 12.66
C GLY A 82 13.53 -8.52 13.90
N ASP A 83 13.26 -9.47 14.78
CA ASP A 83 14.11 -9.68 15.95
C ASP A 83 15.49 -10.25 15.54
N GLY A 84 16.54 -9.72 16.16
CA GLY A 84 17.91 -10.19 15.98
C GLY A 84 18.82 -9.21 15.22
N PRO A 85 19.76 -9.72 14.39
CA PRO A 85 20.88 -8.94 13.87
C PRO A 85 20.47 -7.76 12.98
N GLN A 86 19.30 -7.82 12.35
CA GLN A 86 18.76 -6.77 11.49
C GLN A 86 18.63 -5.42 12.23
N GLN A 87 18.40 -5.45 13.55
CA GLN A 87 18.29 -4.23 14.37
C GLN A 87 19.60 -3.43 14.39
N GLY A 88 20.74 -4.13 14.53
CA GLY A 88 22.05 -3.49 14.48
C GLY A 88 22.38 -2.97 13.08
N THR A 89 21.99 -3.71 12.03
CA THR A 89 22.12 -3.26 10.65
C THR A 89 21.28 -2.01 10.38
N ALA A 90 20.06 -1.92 10.92
CA ALA A 90 19.20 -0.74 10.79
C ALA A 90 19.87 0.51 11.39
N ASP A 91 20.43 0.38 12.59
CA ASP A 91 21.13 1.49 13.28
C ASP A 91 22.29 2.03 12.42
N VAL A 92 23.08 1.13 11.82
CA VAL A 92 24.21 1.49 10.94
C VAL A 92 23.73 2.16 9.65
N LEU A 93 22.77 1.54 8.95
CA LEU A 93 22.26 2.07 7.68
C LEU A 93 21.65 3.46 7.83
N VAL A 94 20.91 3.69 8.92
CA VAL A 94 20.33 5.01 9.18
C VAL A 94 21.42 6.03 9.45
N GLU A 95 22.43 5.70 10.26
CA GLU A 95 23.52 6.63 10.58
C GLU A 95 24.40 6.97 9.37
N GLU A 96 24.68 5.99 8.50
CA GLU A 96 25.39 6.19 7.24
C GLU A 96 24.60 7.11 6.30
N ALA A 97 23.33 6.78 6.03
CA ALA A 97 22.48 7.60 5.17
C ALA A 97 22.21 9.00 5.75
N ARG A 98 22.17 9.13 7.08
CA ARG A 98 22.03 10.42 7.78
C ARG A 98 23.21 11.34 7.46
N LYS A 99 24.44 10.80 7.40
CA LYS A 99 25.67 11.56 7.11
C LYS A 99 25.86 11.80 5.61
N GLU A 100 25.73 10.75 4.80
CA GLU A 100 26.07 10.77 3.38
C GLU A 100 24.92 11.28 2.49
N GLY A 101 23.70 11.26 3.02
CA GLY A 101 22.48 11.49 2.24
C GLY A 101 22.04 10.21 1.51
N GLY A 102 20.74 9.97 1.50
CA GLY A 102 20.20 8.71 0.99
C GLY A 102 18.88 8.37 1.65
N TRP A 103 18.19 7.38 1.10
CA TRP A 103 16.89 6.98 1.58
C TRP A 103 17.01 5.62 2.26
N VAL A 104 16.53 5.52 3.49
CA VAL A 104 16.44 4.25 4.21
C VAL A 104 14.99 3.90 4.39
N PHE A 105 14.58 2.73 3.93
CA PHE A 105 13.24 2.20 4.13
C PHE A 105 13.26 0.99 5.06
N LEU A 106 12.82 1.21 6.30
CA LEU A 106 12.70 0.14 7.30
C LEU A 106 11.29 -0.43 7.24
N GLN A 107 11.18 -1.68 6.83
CA GLN A 107 9.91 -2.36 6.64
C GLN A 107 9.48 -3.14 7.89
N ASN A 108 8.18 -3.27 8.10
CA ASN A 108 7.60 -4.12 9.14
C ASN A 108 8.13 -3.82 10.56
N CYS A 109 8.28 -2.56 10.95
CA CYS A 109 8.86 -2.17 12.23
C CYS A 109 8.16 -2.82 13.44
N HIS A 110 6.86 -3.12 13.34
CA HIS A 110 6.11 -3.88 14.35
C HIS A 110 6.67 -5.29 14.66
N HIS A 111 7.44 -5.90 13.77
CA HIS A 111 8.11 -7.18 14.02
C HIS A 111 9.37 -7.05 14.90
N ALA A 112 9.85 -5.83 15.14
CA ALA A 112 11.02 -5.56 15.96
C ALA A 112 10.64 -4.67 17.14
N ALA A 113 9.69 -5.11 17.97
CA ALA A 113 9.19 -4.33 19.11
C ALA A 113 10.31 -3.88 20.07
N SER A 114 11.36 -4.71 20.23
CA SER A 114 12.54 -4.38 21.04
C SER A 114 13.41 -3.25 20.46
N TRP A 115 13.32 -2.98 19.16
CA TRP A 115 14.05 -1.92 18.46
C TRP A 115 13.31 -0.58 18.45
N ILE A 116 11.99 -0.60 18.62
CA ILE A 116 11.13 0.58 18.58
C ILE A 116 11.58 1.72 19.53
N PRO A 117 12.04 1.48 20.77
CA PRO A 117 12.61 2.54 21.61
C PRO A 117 13.91 3.16 21.05
N ARG A 118 14.66 2.42 20.20
CA ARG A 118 15.84 2.97 19.52
C ARG A 118 15.44 3.84 18.35
N LEU A 119 14.40 3.46 17.61
CA LEU A 119 13.81 4.30 16.57
C LEU A 119 13.46 5.68 17.10
N GLU A 120 12.81 5.75 18.27
CA GLU A 120 12.50 7.02 18.95
C GLU A 120 13.75 7.87 19.16
N ARG A 121 14.82 7.30 19.73
CA ARG A 121 16.09 8.01 19.92
C ARG A 121 16.74 8.44 18.60
N ILE A 122 16.66 7.63 17.55
CA ILE A 122 17.17 7.98 16.22
C ILE A 122 16.44 9.24 15.73
N CYS A 123 15.11 9.26 15.79
CA CYS A 123 14.29 10.39 15.37
C CYS A 123 14.55 11.65 16.21
N GLU A 124 14.67 11.52 17.53
CA GLU A 124 14.98 12.64 18.44
C GLU A 124 16.36 13.27 18.18
N ASN A 125 17.33 12.46 17.75
CA ASN A 125 18.69 12.92 17.47
C ASN A 125 18.86 13.56 16.09
N LEU A 126 17.84 13.50 15.21
CA LEU A 126 17.91 14.15 13.89
C LEU A 126 17.97 15.67 14.06
N ASN A 127 19.01 16.28 13.51
CA ASN A 127 19.23 17.73 13.54
C ASN A 127 19.89 18.21 12.25
N LEU A 128 19.71 19.50 11.92
CA LEU A 128 20.23 20.10 10.67
C LEU A 128 21.77 20.12 10.60
N SER A 129 22.47 20.19 11.73
CA SER A 129 23.94 20.23 11.75
C SER A 129 24.59 18.90 11.40
N GLY A 130 23.93 17.78 11.71
CA GLY A 130 24.48 16.44 11.52
C GLY A 130 23.83 15.66 10.39
N THR A 131 22.74 16.16 9.80
CA THR A 131 21.89 15.38 8.87
C THR A 131 21.91 15.98 7.49
N SER A 132 22.28 15.18 6.49
CA SER A 132 22.23 15.57 5.09
C SER A 132 20.82 15.97 4.67
N LEU A 133 20.68 17.03 3.87
CA LEU A 133 19.38 17.47 3.34
C LEU A 133 18.75 16.44 2.39
N ASP A 134 19.56 15.56 1.82
CA ASP A 134 19.14 14.45 0.95
C ASP A 134 18.71 13.20 1.72
N PHE A 135 18.91 13.17 3.04
CA PHE A 135 18.49 12.05 3.88
C PHE A 135 16.96 11.96 3.96
N ARG A 136 16.41 10.76 3.83
CA ARG A 136 14.99 10.47 4.10
C ARG A 136 14.84 9.14 4.81
N LEU A 137 14.13 9.15 5.92
CA LEU A 137 13.74 7.95 6.66
C LEU A 137 12.30 7.57 6.34
N TRP A 138 12.15 6.39 5.74
CA TRP A 138 10.85 5.78 5.45
C TRP A 138 10.65 4.59 6.39
N LEU A 139 9.44 4.46 6.93
CA LEU A 139 9.08 3.37 7.84
C LEU A 139 7.78 2.73 7.35
N SER A 140 7.60 1.43 7.59
CA SER A 140 6.28 0.79 7.51
C SER A 140 5.98 -0.04 8.74
N SER A 141 4.76 0.05 9.24
CA SER A 141 4.33 -0.70 10.43
C SER A 141 2.83 -0.93 10.45
N CYS A 142 2.41 -2.06 11.03
CA CYS A 142 1.06 -2.21 11.55
C CYS A 142 0.86 -1.31 12.77
N SER A 143 -0.40 -1.03 13.10
CA SER A 143 -0.76 -0.40 14.36
C SER A 143 -0.40 -1.33 15.52
N ILE A 144 0.48 -0.88 16.41
CA ILE A 144 0.81 -1.55 17.67
C ILE A 144 0.60 -0.58 18.84
N PRO A 145 0.13 -1.03 20.01
CA PRO A 145 -0.09 -0.15 21.16
C PRO A 145 1.16 0.59 21.63
N ASP A 146 2.32 -0.06 21.51
CA ASP A 146 3.59 0.44 22.05
C ASP A 146 4.41 1.25 21.03
N PHE A 147 3.80 1.69 19.92
CA PHE A 147 4.51 2.53 18.95
C PHE A 147 4.74 3.94 19.54
N PRO A 148 5.95 4.53 19.46
CA PRO A 148 6.30 5.76 20.15
C PRO A 148 5.44 6.92 19.69
N ILE A 149 4.77 7.56 20.65
CA ILE A 149 3.88 8.69 20.39
C ILE A 149 4.68 9.85 19.81
N SER A 150 5.91 10.08 20.25
CA SER A 150 6.81 11.12 19.74
C SER A 150 7.11 10.95 18.25
N VAL A 151 7.45 9.72 17.82
CA VAL A 151 7.71 9.37 16.42
C VAL A 151 6.44 9.52 15.59
N LEU A 152 5.29 9.10 16.13
CA LEU A 152 4.01 9.38 15.47
C LEU A 152 3.84 10.89 15.35
N GLN A 153 3.83 11.68 16.42
CA GLN A 153 3.57 13.12 16.35
C GLN A 153 4.50 13.85 15.34
N ASN A 154 5.78 13.50 15.31
CA ASN A 154 6.81 14.16 14.50
C ASN A 154 7.08 13.54 13.13
N SER A 155 6.20 12.66 12.64
CA SER A 155 6.30 12.08 11.30
C SER A 155 5.14 12.46 10.39
N LEU A 156 5.33 12.29 9.09
CA LEU A 156 4.24 12.28 8.13
C LEU A 156 3.67 10.87 8.04
N LYS A 157 2.35 10.74 8.18
CA LYS A 157 1.68 9.42 8.20
C LYS A 157 0.91 9.22 6.93
N ILE A 158 1.16 8.08 6.30
CA ILE A 158 0.40 7.59 5.17
C ILE A 158 -0.34 6.36 5.63
N ALA A 159 -1.64 6.51 5.90
CA ALA A 159 -2.51 5.37 6.15
C ALA A 159 -2.93 4.77 4.81
N TYR A 160 -2.46 3.56 4.52
CA TYR A 160 -2.85 2.86 3.29
C TYR A 160 -4.00 1.92 3.61
N ASP A 161 -5.19 2.48 3.75
CA ASP A 161 -6.38 1.66 3.89
C ASP A 161 -6.93 1.30 2.50
N TYR A 162 -7.16 0.02 2.27
CA TYR A 162 -7.60 -0.50 0.98
C TYR A 162 -8.95 0.12 0.62
N PRO A 163 -9.22 0.47 -0.66
CA PRO A 163 -10.49 1.09 -0.99
C PRO A 163 -11.64 0.13 -0.67
N LEU A 164 -12.49 0.53 0.29
CA LEU A 164 -13.64 -0.19 0.87
C LEU A 164 -14.79 -0.46 -0.12
N ARG A 165 -14.53 -0.36 -1.43
CA ARG A 165 -15.54 -0.42 -2.49
C ARG A 165 -15.00 -1.19 -3.67
N LEU A 166 -15.78 -2.18 -4.09
CA LEU A 166 -15.50 -3.02 -5.26
C LEU A 166 -15.16 -2.21 -6.53
N LYS A 167 -15.88 -1.10 -6.79
CA LYS A 167 -15.60 -0.20 -7.91
C LYS A 167 -14.16 0.35 -7.88
N GLN A 168 -13.69 0.77 -6.71
CA GLN A 168 -12.36 1.34 -6.55
C GLN A 168 -11.29 0.24 -6.61
N SER A 169 -11.57 -0.94 -6.05
CA SER A 169 -10.70 -2.11 -6.23
C SER A 169 -10.51 -2.47 -7.70
N LEU A 170 -11.58 -2.44 -8.50
CA LEU A 170 -11.52 -2.64 -9.95
C LEU A 170 -10.69 -1.55 -10.63
N LEU A 171 -11.00 -0.28 -10.39
CA LEU A 171 -10.26 0.85 -10.98
C LEU A 171 -8.76 0.76 -10.69
N ARG A 172 -8.40 0.33 -9.48
CA ARG A 172 -7.01 0.10 -9.10
C ARG A 172 -6.39 -1.06 -9.87
N ALA A 173 -7.07 -2.20 -9.96
CA ALA A 173 -6.59 -3.36 -10.71
C ALA A 173 -6.32 -3.04 -12.19
N TYR A 174 -7.15 -2.18 -12.82
CA TYR A 174 -6.92 -1.70 -14.18
C TYR A 174 -5.79 -0.66 -14.31
N ARG A 175 -5.42 0.00 -13.20
CA ARG A 175 -4.33 0.98 -13.15
C ARG A 175 -3.01 0.40 -12.67
N SER A 176 -2.98 -0.85 -12.21
CA SER A 176 -1.74 -1.53 -11.81
C SER A 176 -1.10 -2.24 -13.00
N GLU A 177 0.21 -2.46 -12.91
CA GLU A 177 0.87 -3.39 -13.82
C GLU A 177 0.35 -4.83 -13.57
N PRO A 178 0.40 -5.71 -14.58
CA PRO A 178 0.68 -5.42 -15.98
C PRO A 178 -0.53 -4.83 -16.73
N VAL A 179 -1.73 -4.82 -16.13
CA VAL A 179 -3.01 -4.46 -16.80
C VAL A 179 -2.99 -3.06 -17.43
N ARG A 180 -2.31 -2.10 -16.81
CA ARG A 180 -2.20 -0.73 -17.31
C ARG A 180 -1.40 -0.64 -18.61
N SER A 181 -0.45 -1.55 -18.85
CA SER A 181 0.35 -1.57 -20.08
C SER A 181 -0.56 -1.88 -21.27
N LYS A 182 -0.48 -1.03 -22.30
CA LYS A 182 -1.24 -1.23 -23.54
C LYS A 182 -0.82 -2.52 -24.22
N GLU A 183 0.48 -2.79 -24.23
CA GLU A 183 1.09 -3.99 -24.81
C GLU A 183 0.55 -5.25 -24.14
N PHE A 184 0.42 -5.23 -22.81
CA PHE A 184 -0.20 -6.33 -22.08
C PHE A 184 -1.71 -6.42 -22.35
N PHE A 185 -2.42 -5.29 -22.32
CA PHE A 185 -3.87 -5.28 -22.50
C PHE A 185 -4.30 -5.80 -23.88
N GLU A 186 -3.50 -5.54 -24.91
CA GLU A 186 -3.67 -6.00 -26.30
C GLU A 186 -2.89 -7.30 -26.59
N GLY A 187 -2.36 -7.97 -25.56
CA GLY A 187 -1.47 -9.13 -25.69
C GLY A 187 -2.14 -10.46 -26.06
N CYS A 188 -3.42 -10.45 -26.45
CA CYS A 188 -4.19 -11.62 -26.91
C CYS A 188 -4.80 -11.38 -28.30
N PRO A 189 -3.98 -11.23 -29.36
CA PRO A 189 -4.45 -10.81 -30.67
C PRO A 189 -5.48 -11.78 -31.24
N GLY A 190 -6.63 -11.25 -31.66
CA GLY A 190 -7.74 -12.05 -32.21
C GLY A 190 -8.61 -12.73 -31.15
N ARG A 191 -8.29 -12.56 -29.86
CA ARG A 191 -9.05 -13.06 -28.70
C ARG A 191 -9.29 -11.97 -27.66
N ASP A 192 -9.32 -10.71 -28.09
CA ASP A 192 -9.42 -9.53 -27.23
C ASP A 192 -10.70 -9.52 -26.39
N LYS A 193 -11.80 -10.03 -26.95
CA LYS A 193 -13.11 -10.09 -26.27
C LYS A 193 -13.11 -11.11 -25.15
N GLU A 194 -12.52 -12.28 -25.38
CA GLU A 194 -12.36 -13.36 -24.41
C GLU A 194 -11.46 -12.89 -23.27
N PHE A 195 -10.29 -12.34 -23.61
CA PHE A 195 -9.34 -11.82 -22.63
C PHE A 195 -9.96 -10.71 -21.77
N SER A 196 -10.60 -9.72 -22.39
CA SER A 196 -11.21 -8.60 -21.65
C SER A 196 -12.29 -9.05 -20.67
N LYS A 197 -13.14 -10.02 -21.05
CA LYS A 197 -14.18 -10.56 -20.17
C LYS A 197 -13.59 -11.30 -18.97
N LEU A 198 -12.55 -12.10 -19.19
CA LEU A 198 -11.92 -12.89 -18.15
C LEU A 198 -11.04 -12.06 -17.23
N LEU A 199 -10.34 -11.09 -17.78
CA LEU A 199 -9.60 -10.10 -17.03
C LEU A 199 -10.54 -9.34 -16.09
N TYR A 200 -11.70 -8.89 -16.59
CA TYR A 200 -12.72 -8.27 -15.72
C TYR A 200 -13.17 -9.22 -14.61
N GLY A 201 -13.47 -10.48 -14.94
CA GLY A 201 -13.86 -11.50 -13.96
C GLY A 201 -12.81 -11.72 -12.88
N LEU A 202 -11.53 -11.78 -13.26
CA LEU A 202 -10.40 -11.93 -12.34
C LEU A 202 -10.20 -10.69 -11.46
N CYS A 203 -10.26 -9.48 -12.04
CA CYS A 203 -10.21 -8.23 -11.27
C CYS A 203 -11.36 -8.12 -10.27
N PHE A 204 -12.57 -8.56 -10.67
CA PHE A 204 -13.75 -8.57 -9.83
C PHE A 204 -13.64 -9.59 -8.70
N PHE A 205 -13.15 -10.80 -9.02
CA PHE A 205 -12.87 -11.85 -8.05
C PHE A 205 -11.83 -11.39 -7.01
N HIS A 206 -10.71 -10.81 -7.46
CA HIS A 206 -9.70 -10.21 -6.59
C HIS A 206 -10.32 -9.20 -5.61
N GLY A 207 -11.13 -8.28 -6.13
CA GLY A 207 -11.87 -7.32 -5.31
C GLY A 207 -12.76 -8.00 -4.27
N ILE A 208 -13.58 -8.98 -4.66
CA ILE A 208 -14.49 -9.68 -3.75
C ILE A 208 -13.72 -10.45 -2.67
N VAL A 209 -12.70 -11.21 -3.03
CA VAL A 209 -11.91 -12.01 -2.08
C VAL A 209 -11.36 -11.14 -0.96
N ARG A 210 -10.87 -9.95 -1.33
CA ARG A 210 -10.36 -8.95 -0.40
C ARG A 210 -11.47 -8.31 0.44
N GLU A 211 -12.55 -7.86 -0.19
CA GLU A 211 -13.68 -7.24 0.51
C GLU A 211 -14.32 -8.19 1.54
N ARG A 212 -14.40 -9.48 1.22
CA ARG A 212 -14.96 -10.48 2.13
C ARG A 212 -14.21 -10.60 3.45
N ARG A 213 -12.93 -10.20 3.54
CA ARG A 213 -12.18 -10.22 4.81
C ARG A 213 -12.79 -9.34 5.90
N HIS A 214 -13.46 -8.25 5.53
CA HIS A 214 -14.11 -7.35 6.50
C HIS A 214 -15.26 -8.01 7.26
N PHE A 215 -15.77 -9.15 6.77
CA PHE A 215 -16.84 -9.89 7.43
C PHE A 215 -16.32 -10.92 8.44
N GLY A 216 -15.00 -10.93 8.71
CA GLY A 216 -14.38 -11.84 9.67
C GLY A 216 -14.72 -13.31 9.37
N PRO A 217 -15.15 -14.09 10.38
CA PRO A 217 -15.54 -15.49 10.19
C PRO A 217 -16.68 -15.73 9.18
N GLN A 218 -17.55 -14.73 8.94
CA GLN A 218 -18.61 -14.84 7.92
C GLN A 218 -18.08 -14.67 6.49
N GLY A 219 -16.92 -14.02 6.36
CA GLY A 219 -16.19 -13.89 5.11
C GLY A 219 -15.37 -15.13 4.80
N TRP A 220 -14.49 -15.48 5.75
CA TRP A 220 -13.50 -16.54 5.67
C TRP A 220 -13.33 -17.22 7.03
N ASN A 221 -13.34 -18.56 7.07
CA ASN A 221 -12.99 -19.30 8.28
C ASN A 221 -11.48 -19.16 8.59
N VAL A 222 -10.66 -19.25 7.54
CA VAL A 222 -9.22 -18.97 7.55
C VAL A 222 -8.92 -18.13 6.31
N PRO A 223 -8.58 -16.84 6.45
CA PRO A 223 -8.33 -15.99 5.29
C PRO A 223 -7.00 -16.36 4.63
N TYR A 224 -7.04 -16.69 3.34
CA TYR A 224 -5.82 -16.72 2.52
C TYR A 224 -5.48 -15.31 2.06
N ASP A 225 -4.18 -15.02 2.04
CA ASP A 225 -3.69 -13.69 1.74
C ASP A 225 -3.49 -13.42 0.25
N PHE A 226 -4.56 -13.48 -0.56
CA PHE A 226 -4.48 -13.18 -2.00
C PHE A 226 -4.10 -11.70 -2.22
N ASP A 227 -2.80 -11.45 -2.43
CA ASP A 227 -2.20 -10.14 -2.40
C ASP A 227 -2.08 -9.52 -3.80
N HIS A 228 -1.27 -8.48 -3.95
CA HIS A 228 -1.06 -7.88 -5.27
C HIS A 228 -0.18 -8.75 -6.19
N ALA A 229 0.82 -9.43 -5.65
CA ALA A 229 1.71 -10.30 -6.41
C ALA A 229 0.96 -11.52 -6.95
N ASP A 230 0.09 -12.13 -6.13
CA ASP A 230 -0.77 -13.24 -6.58
C ASP A 230 -1.69 -12.80 -7.73
N PHE A 231 -2.26 -11.59 -7.63
CA PHE A 231 -3.07 -11.00 -8.69
C PHE A 231 -2.26 -10.78 -9.98
N GLU A 232 -1.07 -10.18 -9.88
CA GLU A 232 -0.20 -9.96 -11.05
C GLU A 232 0.16 -11.27 -11.76
N ILE A 233 0.51 -12.31 -11.00
CA ILE A 233 0.82 -13.65 -11.54
C ILE A 233 -0.42 -14.23 -12.21
N SER A 234 -1.58 -14.18 -11.55
CA SER A 234 -2.84 -14.71 -12.07
C SER A 234 -3.24 -14.07 -13.41
N VAL A 235 -3.06 -12.75 -13.53
CA VAL A 235 -3.37 -12.00 -14.75
C VAL A 235 -2.41 -12.37 -15.89
N ARG A 236 -1.11 -12.55 -15.61
CA ARG A 236 -0.14 -13.03 -16.61
C ARG A 236 -0.44 -14.45 -17.07
N GLN A 237 -0.76 -15.34 -16.13
CA GLN A 237 -1.15 -16.72 -16.44
C GLN A 237 -2.41 -16.77 -17.29
N LEU A 238 -3.41 -15.94 -16.99
CA LEU A 238 -4.63 -15.82 -17.78
C LEU A 238 -4.30 -15.48 -19.26
N GLN A 239 -3.43 -14.49 -19.49
CA GLN A 239 -2.99 -14.14 -20.85
C GLN A 239 -2.28 -15.32 -21.54
N ASN A 240 -1.34 -15.97 -20.84
CA ASN A 240 -0.62 -17.11 -21.38
C ASN A 240 -1.57 -18.25 -21.78
N PHE A 241 -2.52 -18.62 -20.91
CA PHE A 241 -3.50 -19.66 -21.20
C PHE A 241 -4.40 -19.33 -22.39
N ILE A 242 -4.76 -18.05 -22.59
CA ILE A 242 -5.55 -17.64 -23.76
C ILE A 242 -4.70 -17.71 -25.04
N ASN A 243 -3.41 -17.41 -24.97
CA ASN A 243 -2.52 -17.47 -26.13
C ASN A 243 -2.13 -18.91 -26.49
N GLU A 244 -2.04 -19.82 -25.52
CA GLU A 244 -1.71 -21.24 -25.71
C GLU A 244 -2.91 -22.13 -26.05
N ALA A 245 -4.13 -21.67 -25.81
CA ALA A 245 -5.33 -22.49 -26.02
C ALA A 245 -5.64 -22.72 -27.51
N ASP A 246 -5.35 -23.93 -27.99
CA ASP A 246 -5.75 -24.44 -29.31
C ASP A 246 -7.27 -24.67 -29.37
N ASN A 247 -7.95 -24.16 -30.40
CA ASN A 247 -9.36 -24.39 -30.75
C ASN A 247 -10.45 -23.76 -29.84
N ASN A 248 -10.54 -22.42 -29.78
CA ASN A 248 -11.69 -21.63 -29.28
C ASN A 248 -12.22 -21.93 -27.86
N ASN A 249 -11.69 -22.94 -27.17
CA ASN A 249 -12.05 -23.27 -25.80
C ASN A 249 -11.02 -22.64 -24.88
N VAL A 250 -11.45 -21.63 -24.13
CA VAL A 250 -10.73 -21.24 -22.93
C VAL A 250 -10.89 -22.40 -21.92
N PRO A 251 -9.81 -22.99 -21.40
CA PRO A 251 -9.91 -24.07 -20.43
C PRO A 251 -10.36 -23.50 -19.08
N PHE A 252 -11.67 -23.51 -18.85
CA PHE A 252 -12.28 -23.12 -17.56
C PHE A 252 -12.22 -24.23 -16.51
N LEU A 253 -11.77 -25.42 -16.90
CA LEU A 253 -11.81 -26.64 -16.10
C LEU A 253 -10.51 -27.43 -16.31
N LEU A 254 -9.85 -27.75 -15.19
CA LEU A 254 -9.19 -29.06 -15.03
C LEU A 254 -10.25 -30.04 -14.52
#